data_AF-A0A1Y6JTL7-F1
#
_entry.id   AF-A0A1Y6JTL7-F1
#
_cell.length_a   1.000
_cell.length_b   1.000
_cell.length_c   1.000
_cell.angle_alpha   90.00
_cell.angle_beta   90.00
_cell.angle_gamma   90.00
#
_symmetry.space_group_name_H-M   'P 1'
#
loop_
_entity.id
_entity.type
_entity.pdbx_description
1 polymer ?
#
loop_
_entity_poly.entity_id
_entity_poly.type
_entity_poly.pdbx_seq_one_letter_code
_entity_poly.pdbx_strand_id
1 'polypeptide(L)'
;MMKKVAMVAAAAAMVLPLGLGAIAPAMGTTTAFAATKTAAKKTTYNLKSATTLKKTAYHVKTGKPTLFSGAFAADRAKVTFAKKGTLKTGTTYYATKKVVVTTKATKKAKAKTMTCVYVKTANGKVKGWVAFGDLAAGKATKKAVVKKATKKATTKKAVKADKATGKTYTLLKAKTLKKTAYHYKAAAPAFYTGKFAADQSKVTLTKKGVLPASKTFYATKEITVKQNKKNVKYLYVTNNKTKGFVQANKLTAGAFKAAD
;
A
#
# COMPACT_ATOMS: atom_id res chain seq x y z
N MET A 1 -37.25 43.49 3.88
CA MET A 1 -37.85 42.57 4.87
C MET A 1 -36.77 42.07 5.82
N MET A 2 -36.90 42.37 7.11
CA MET A 2 -36.00 41.97 8.19
C MET A 2 -36.28 40.54 8.67
N LYS A 3 -35.24 39.78 9.03
CA LYS A 3 -35.30 38.85 10.16
C LYS A 3 -34.01 38.99 10.98
N LYS A 4 -34.16 39.66 12.13
CA LYS A 4 -33.18 39.76 13.23
C LYS A 4 -33.08 38.41 13.93
N VAL A 5 -31.88 38.00 14.38
CA VAL A 5 -31.73 37.28 15.66
C VAL A 5 -30.38 37.62 16.32
N ALA A 6 -30.52 38.28 17.47
CA ALA A 6 -29.73 38.36 18.70
C ALA A 6 -28.21 38.06 18.72
N MET A 7 -27.51 39.13 19.09
CA MET A 7 -26.31 39.23 19.92
C MET A 7 -26.41 38.37 21.21
N VAL A 8 -25.36 37.62 21.52
CA VAL A 8 -25.03 37.22 22.90
C VAL A 8 -23.57 37.60 23.12
N ALA A 9 -23.38 38.67 23.88
CA ALA A 9 -22.15 38.95 24.59
C ALA A 9 -22.27 38.30 25.97
N ALA A 10 -21.27 37.53 26.39
CA ALA A 10 -21.09 37.20 27.80
C ALA A 10 -19.65 36.81 28.11
N ALA A 11 -19.07 37.62 28.99
CA ALA A 11 -18.06 37.31 29.99
C ALA A 11 -16.63 36.93 29.54
N ALA A 12 -15.77 37.94 29.65
CA ALA A 12 -14.40 37.75 30.10
C ALA A 12 -14.37 37.04 31.46
N ALA A 13 -13.54 36.02 31.58
CA ALA A 13 -12.95 35.62 32.86
C ALA A 13 -11.43 35.63 32.65
N MET A 14 -10.80 36.71 33.10
CA MET A 14 -9.39 36.71 33.45
C MET A 14 -9.17 35.76 34.63
N VAL A 15 -8.32 34.75 34.47
CA VAL A 15 -7.51 34.23 35.58
C VAL A 15 -6.12 33.98 35.03
N LEU A 16 -5.21 34.88 35.39
CA LEU A 16 -3.76 34.70 35.30
C LEU A 16 -3.30 33.65 36.33
N PRO A 17 -2.14 33.02 36.14
CA PRO A 17 -1.59 31.99 37.03
C PRO A 17 -0.90 32.65 38.23
N LEU A 18 -1.28 32.26 39.44
CA LEU A 18 -0.53 32.59 40.65
C LEU A 18 -0.31 31.30 41.44
N GLY A 19 0.92 30.82 41.41
CA GLY A 19 1.39 29.84 42.38
C GLY A 19 1.40 30.47 43.76
N LEU A 20 0.83 29.73 44.72
CA LEU A 20 0.88 29.85 46.17
C LEU A 20 0.34 28.49 46.63
N GLY A 21 0.89 27.73 47.56
CA GLY A 21 2.02 27.89 48.46
C GLY A 21 2.23 26.51 49.10
N ALA A 22 3.30 26.36 49.87
CA ALA A 22 3.50 25.18 50.69
C ALA A 22 2.35 25.03 51.70
N ILE A 23 1.74 23.85 51.76
CA ILE A 23 1.00 23.34 52.92
C ILE A 23 1.41 21.88 53.14
N ALA A 24 1.72 21.59 54.40
CA ALA A 24 2.21 20.33 54.96
C ALA A 24 1.18 19.17 54.82
N PRO A 25 1.56 17.92 55.10
CA PRO A 25 0.91 16.74 54.54
C PRO A 25 -0.34 16.34 55.31
N ALA A 26 -1.42 16.01 54.60
CA ALA A 26 -2.56 15.31 55.15
C ALA A 26 -3.01 14.21 54.19
N MET A 27 -2.72 12.98 54.62
CA MET A 27 -3.40 11.71 54.35
C MET A 27 -4.11 11.52 53.00
N GLY A 28 -3.52 10.63 52.19
CA GLY A 28 -4.26 9.44 51.76
C GLY A 28 -5.41 9.62 50.77
N THR A 29 -5.23 10.40 49.70
CA THR A 29 -5.96 10.13 48.46
C THR A 29 -4.97 10.21 47.30
N THR A 30 -4.62 9.05 46.72
CA THR A 30 -3.89 8.99 45.46
C THR A 30 -4.82 9.46 44.34
N THR A 31 -4.94 10.78 44.20
CA THR A 31 -5.44 11.39 42.97
C THR A 31 -4.42 11.10 41.89
N ALA A 32 -4.69 10.05 41.11
CA ALA A 32 -3.92 9.74 39.93
C ALA A 32 -4.00 10.95 38.99
N PHE A 33 -2.94 11.74 38.94
CA PHE A 33 -2.79 12.80 37.95
C PHE A 33 -3.02 12.18 36.58
N ALA A 34 -4.14 12.54 35.95
CA ALA A 34 -4.43 12.13 34.59
C ALA A 34 -3.25 12.58 33.73
N ALA A 35 -2.49 11.60 33.22
CA ALA A 35 -1.29 11.86 32.43
C ALA A 35 -1.62 12.88 31.33
N THR A 36 -1.03 14.08 31.44
CA THR A 36 -1.25 15.17 30.51
C THR A 36 -0.74 14.72 29.16
N LYS A 37 -1.65 14.24 28.32
CA LYS A 37 -1.30 13.71 26.99
C LYS A 37 -0.70 14.85 26.19
N THR A 38 0.59 14.77 25.90
CA THR A 38 1.31 15.76 25.09
C THR A 38 0.49 16.09 23.83
N ALA A 39 0.18 17.37 23.66
CA ALA A 39 -0.63 17.83 22.54
C ALA A 39 -0.01 17.36 21.21
N ALA A 40 -0.81 16.67 20.40
CA ALA A 40 -0.32 16.13 19.13
C ALA A 40 0.14 17.29 18.23
N LYS A 41 1.40 17.25 17.78
CA LYS A 41 1.94 18.24 16.85
C LYS A 41 1.04 18.34 15.61
N LYS A 42 0.52 19.55 15.37
CA LYS A 42 -0.35 19.89 14.23
C LYS A 42 0.50 20.53 13.13
N THR A 43 0.14 20.27 11.87
CA THR A 43 0.82 20.91 10.74
C THR A 43 -0.21 21.39 9.75
N THR A 44 -0.14 22.68 9.40
CA THR A 44 -1.05 23.33 8.46
C THR A 44 -0.42 23.43 7.08
N TYR A 45 -1.18 23.05 6.06
CA TYR A 45 -0.81 23.10 4.66
C TYR A 45 -1.79 23.96 3.89
N ASN A 46 -1.33 24.55 2.78
CA ASN A 46 -2.22 25.18 1.83
C ASN A 46 -2.92 24.08 1.01
N LEU A 47 -4.23 24.21 0.83
CA LEU A 47 -5.02 23.28 0.03
C LEU A 47 -5.00 23.76 -1.43
N LYS A 48 -4.51 22.91 -2.33
CA LYS A 48 -4.51 23.19 -3.78
C LYS A 48 -5.76 22.66 -4.46
N SER A 49 -6.21 21.48 -4.06
CA SER A 49 -7.45 20.90 -4.57
C SER A 49 -8.02 19.86 -3.62
N ALA A 50 -9.33 19.68 -3.66
CA ALA A 50 -10.06 18.63 -2.96
C ALA A 50 -11.09 18.00 -3.90
N THR A 51 -11.08 16.68 -3.99
CA THR A 51 -12.00 15.93 -4.84
C THR A 51 -12.59 14.73 -4.11
N THR A 52 -13.85 14.44 -4.40
CA THR A 52 -14.51 13.20 -3.97
C THR A 52 -14.16 12.10 -4.97
N LEU A 53 -13.92 10.89 -4.46
CA LEU A 53 -13.57 9.73 -5.27
C LEU A 53 -14.68 8.68 -5.19
N LYS A 54 -14.86 7.93 -6.27
CA LYS A 54 -15.55 6.63 -6.20
C LYS A 54 -14.82 5.75 -5.18
N LYS A 55 -15.58 5.05 -4.33
CA LYS A 55 -15.04 4.19 -3.27
C LYS A 55 -14.06 3.17 -3.86
N THR A 56 -12.78 3.36 -3.57
CA THR A 56 -11.71 2.56 -4.17
C THR A 56 -10.92 1.85 -3.06
N ALA A 57 -10.65 0.56 -3.24
CA ALA A 57 -9.89 -0.23 -2.27
C ALA A 57 -8.38 -0.01 -2.42
N TYR A 58 -7.71 0.16 -1.29
CA TYR A 58 -6.27 0.29 -1.13
C TYR A 58 -5.79 -0.57 0.04
N HIS A 59 -4.50 -0.86 0.06
CA HIS A 59 -3.81 -1.45 1.20
C HIS A 59 -2.50 -0.70 1.46
N VAL A 60 -1.98 -0.82 2.68
CA VAL A 60 -0.67 -0.24 3.03
C VAL A 60 0.42 -0.99 2.28
N LYS A 61 1.26 -0.24 1.56
CA LYS A 61 2.36 -0.80 0.76
C LYS A 61 3.39 -1.51 1.64
N THR A 62 4.00 -0.77 2.56
CA THR A 62 4.98 -1.26 3.54
C THR A 62 5.02 -0.33 4.75
N GLY A 63 5.42 -0.84 5.92
CA GLY A 63 5.61 -0.02 7.12
C GLY A 63 4.32 0.32 7.85
N LYS A 64 4.37 1.35 8.70
CA LYS A 64 3.24 1.82 9.53
C LYS A 64 2.95 3.29 9.16
N PRO A 65 2.31 3.56 8.01
CA PRO A 65 2.11 4.93 7.57
C PRO A 65 1.21 5.66 8.57
N THR A 66 1.51 6.94 8.77
CA THR A 66 0.83 7.74 9.78
C THR A 66 -0.58 8.08 9.30
N LEU A 67 -1.56 7.86 10.18
CA LEU A 67 -2.93 8.27 9.98
C LEU A 67 -3.14 9.62 10.66
N PHE A 68 -3.71 10.58 9.94
CA PHE A 68 -3.98 11.92 10.42
C PHE A 68 -5.48 12.20 10.52
N SER A 69 -5.90 13.01 11.48
CA SER A 69 -7.13 13.79 11.36
C SER A 69 -6.83 15.06 10.55
N GLY A 70 -7.82 15.58 9.83
CA GLY A 70 -7.68 16.81 9.05
C GLY A 70 -8.81 17.77 9.36
N ALA A 71 -8.46 19.00 9.73
CA ALA A 71 -9.38 20.11 9.90
C ALA A 71 -9.20 21.11 8.75
N PHE A 72 -10.25 21.35 7.97
CA PHE A 72 -10.22 22.30 6.87
C PHE A 72 -10.64 23.68 7.38
N ALA A 73 -9.95 24.73 6.96
CA ALA A 73 -10.39 26.09 7.20
C ALA A 73 -11.74 26.33 6.50
N ALA A 74 -12.53 27.27 7.01
CA ALA A 74 -13.88 27.56 6.49
C ALA A 74 -13.85 27.95 5.01
N ASP A 75 -12.87 28.77 4.62
CA ASP A 75 -12.56 29.18 3.25
C ASP A 75 -12.00 28.06 2.36
N ARG A 76 -11.71 26.88 2.94
CA ARG A 76 -11.00 25.76 2.32
C ARG A 76 -9.64 26.10 1.72
N ALA A 77 -9.02 27.22 2.08
CA ALA A 77 -7.69 27.57 1.60
C ALA A 77 -6.59 26.74 2.29
N LYS A 78 -6.87 26.21 3.49
CA LYS A 78 -5.90 25.48 4.31
C LYS A 78 -6.48 24.21 4.93
N VAL A 79 -5.60 23.27 5.21
CA VAL A 79 -5.91 22.07 5.99
C VAL A 79 -4.84 21.82 7.05
N THR A 80 -5.29 21.58 8.27
CA THR A 80 -4.44 21.26 9.42
C THR A 80 -4.53 19.77 9.72
N PHE A 81 -3.42 19.06 9.58
CA PHE A 81 -3.32 17.65 9.92
C PHE A 81 -2.76 17.47 11.34
N ALA A 82 -3.39 16.58 12.10
CA ALA A 82 -2.90 16.15 13.42
C ALA A 82 -2.74 14.63 13.44
N LYS A 83 -1.63 14.12 13.99
CA LYS A 83 -1.38 12.68 14.05
C LYS A 83 -2.44 12.00 14.91
N LYS A 84 -3.15 11.03 14.32
CA LYS A 84 -4.17 10.21 14.98
C LYS A 84 -3.66 8.82 15.35
N GLY A 85 -2.78 8.25 14.52
CA GLY A 85 -2.25 6.90 14.73
C GLY A 85 -1.46 6.41 13.53
N THR A 86 -1.50 5.10 13.26
CA THR A 86 -0.89 4.49 12.08
C THR A 86 -1.82 3.46 11.45
N LEU A 87 -1.66 3.20 10.16
CA LEU A 87 -2.38 2.14 9.47
C LEU A 87 -1.66 0.79 9.62
N LYS A 88 -2.46 -0.28 9.69
CA LYS A 88 -1.98 -1.66 9.82
C LYS A 88 -1.76 -2.25 8.44
N THR A 89 -0.61 -2.91 8.26
CA THR A 89 -0.33 -3.71 7.05
C THR A 89 -1.29 -4.88 6.92
N GLY A 90 -1.57 -5.32 5.69
CA GLY A 90 -2.48 -6.43 5.42
C GLY A 90 -3.97 -6.10 5.67
N THR A 91 -4.30 -4.84 5.98
CA THR A 91 -5.68 -4.37 6.10
C THR A 91 -6.11 -3.66 4.81
N THR A 92 -7.34 -3.91 4.36
CA THR A 92 -7.94 -3.17 3.24
C THR A 92 -8.60 -1.90 3.76
N TYR A 93 -8.29 -0.78 3.12
CA TYR A 93 -8.86 0.53 3.38
C TYR A 93 -9.56 1.04 2.13
N TYR A 94 -10.65 1.77 2.30
CA TYR A 94 -11.42 2.34 1.21
C TYR A 94 -11.20 3.85 1.18
N ALA A 95 -10.64 4.35 0.09
CA ALA A 95 -10.49 5.78 -0.12
C ALA A 95 -11.76 6.37 -0.75
N THR A 96 -12.20 7.52 -0.25
CA THR A 96 -13.41 8.22 -0.74
C THR A 96 -13.18 9.70 -1.03
N LYS A 97 -12.09 10.30 -0.55
CA LYS A 97 -11.73 11.69 -0.82
C LYS A 97 -10.23 11.79 -1.10
N LYS A 98 -9.85 12.78 -1.89
CA LYS A 98 -8.46 13.11 -2.24
C LYS A 98 -8.25 14.60 -2.04
N VAL A 99 -7.10 14.97 -1.50
CA VAL A 99 -6.64 16.35 -1.48
C VAL A 99 -5.21 16.44 -1.97
N VAL A 100 -4.88 17.56 -2.60
CA VAL A 100 -3.52 17.95 -2.94
C VAL A 100 -3.17 19.16 -2.09
N VAL A 101 -2.10 19.05 -1.31
CA VAL A 101 -1.68 20.10 -0.37
C VAL A 101 -0.24 20.50 -0.64
N THR A 102 0.11 21.74 -0.29
CA THR A 102 1.46 22.28 -0.44
C THR A 102 1.99 22.80 0.89
N THR A 103 3.28 22.57 1.15
CA THR A 103 3.98 23.25 2.24
C THR A 103 4.21 24.70 1.85
N LYS A 104 4.25 25.60 2.84
CA LYS A 104 4.77 26.95 2.61
C LYS A 104 6.25 26.86 2.21
N ALA A 105 6.65 27.64 1.21
CA ALA A 105 8.07 27.85 0.93
C ALA A 105 8.69 28.65 2.09
N THR A 106 9.92 28.34 2.43
CA THR A 106 10.74 29.13 3.36
C THR A 106 12.03 29.52 2.68
N LYS A 107 12.79 30.47 3.26
CA LYS A 107 14.11 30.86 2.73
C LYS A 107 15.07 29.69 2.50
N LYS A 108 14.88 28.57 3.23
CA LYS A 108 15.75 27.38 3.18
C LYS A 108 15.13 26.18 2.45
N ALA A 109 13.84 26.21 2.10
CA ALA A 109 13.16 25.07 1.51
C ALA A 109 12.05 25.48 0.54
N LYS A 110 12.09 24.94 -0.68
CA LYS A 110 11.03 25.12 -1.67
C LYS A 110 9.74 24.42 -1.20
N ALA A 111 8.59 24.98 -1.60
CA ALA A 111 7.29 24.38 -1.38
C ALA A 111 7.22 22.96 -1.97
N LYS A 112 6.68 22.01 -1.21
CA LYS A 112 6.50 20.63 -1.63
C LYS A 112 5.02 20.32 -1.73
N THR A 113 4.64 19.73 -2.85
CA THR A 113 3.28 19.24 -3.08
C THR A 113 3.17 17.79 -2.67
N MET A 114 2.13 17.44 -1.92
CA MET A 114 1.80 16.07 -1.59
C MET A 114 0.32 15.79 -1.82
N THR A 115 0.01 14.55 -2.17
CA THR A 115 -1.36 14.07 -2.30
C THR A 115 -1.71 13.23 -1.08
N CYS A 116 -2.84 13.55 -0.45
CA CYS A 116 -3.39 12.80 0.67
C CYS A 116 -4.76 12.24 0.27
N VAL A 117 -5.11 11.07 0.80
CA VAL A 117 -6.43 10.47 0.62
C VAL A 117 -7.08 10.17 1.96
N TYR A 118 -8.40 10.35 2.01
CA TYR A 118 -9.20 9.98 3.16
C TYR A 118 -9.61 8.53 3.04
N VAL A 119 -9.16 7.72 3.98
CA VAL A 119 -9.39 6.28 4.02
C VAL A 119 -10.30 5.89 5.18
N LYS A 120 -11.09 4.83 4.98
CA LYS A 120 -11.89 4.18 6.03
C LYS A 120 -11.84 2.66 5.93
N THR A 121 -11.88 1.95 7.05
CA THR A 121 -12.14 0.50 7.06
C THR A 121 -13.60 0.20 6.71
N ALA A 122 -13.90 -1.06 6.36
CA ALA A 122 -15.27 -1.48 6.04
C ALA A 122 -16.26 -1.16 7.17
N ASN A 123 -15.85 -1.41 8.43
CA ASN A 123 -16.62 -1.13 9.64
C ASN A 123 -16.53 0.33 10.13
N GLY A 124 -15.86 1.23 9.39
CA GLY A 124 -15.74 2.65 9.75
C GLY A 124 -14.90 2.99 10.98
N LYS A 125 -14.42 1.99 11.75
CA LYS A 125 -13.68 2.19 13.01
C LYS A 125 -12.38 2.97 12.81
N VAL A 126 -11.63 2.65 11.75
CA VAL A 126 -10.41 3.38 11.39
C VAL A 126 -10.72 4.30 10.22
N LYS A 127 -10.63 5.62 10.46
CA LYS A 127 -10.85 6.66 9.45
C LYS A 127 -9.90 7.85 9.63
N GLY A 128 -9.41 8.40 8.54
CA GLY A 128 -8.50 9.56 8.53
C GLY A 128 -7.79 9.78 7.20
N TRP A 129 -6.89 10.76 7.17
CA TRP A 129 -6.05 11.11 6.03
C TRP A 129 -4.70 10.40 6.08
N VAL A 130 -4.22 9.96 4.94
CA VAL A 130 -2.89 9.34 4.77
C VAL A 130 -2.27 9.82 3.46
N ALA A 131 -0.95 9.88 3.40
CA ALA A 131 -0.24 10.19 2.16
C ALA A 131 -0.54 9.09 1.12
N PHE A 132 -0.91 9.49 -0.09
CA PHE A 132 -1.30 8.56 -1.14
C PHE A 132 -0.15 7.63 -1.55
N GLY A 133 1.10 8.13 -1.49
CA GLY A 133 2.30 7.35 -1.82
C GLY A 133 2.55 6.15 -0.90
N ASP A 134 1.94 6.11 0.29
CA ASP A 134 2.06 5.00 1.23
C ASP A 134 1.05 3.86 0.97
N LEU A 135 0.13 4.07 0.02
CA LEU A 135 -0.91 3.13 -0.33
C LEU A 135 -0.63 2.46 -1.68
N ALA A 136 -1.07 1.21 -1.79
CA ALA A 136 -1.11 0.46 -3.02
C ALA A 136 -2.57 0.14 -3.37
N ALA A 137 -2.92 0.27 -4.64
CA ALA A 137 -4.28 0.02 -5.13
C ALA A 137 -4.64 -1.46 -5.01
N GLY A 138 -5.93 -1.74 -4.76
CA GLY A 138 -6.48 -3.08 -4.62
C GLY A 138 -6.66 -3.52 -3.16
N LYS A 139 -7.47 -4.57 -2.98
CA LYS A 139 -7.72 -5.18 -1.66
C LYS A 139 -6.48 -5.90 -1.17
N ALA A 140 -6.25 -5.89 0.14
CA ALA A 140 -5.21 -6.69 0.75
C ALA A 140 -5.51 -8.17 0.53
N THR A 141 -4.67 -8.85 -0.23
CA THR A 141 -4.67 -10.31 -0.32
C THR A 141 -3.96 -10.85 0.93
N LYS A 142 -4.59 -11.77 1.68
CA LYS A 142 -3.97 -12.45 2.82
C LYS A 142 -2.68 -13.14 2.32
N LYS A 143 -1.51 -12.53 2.52
CA LYS A 143 -0.22 -13.20 2.38
C LYS A 143 0.12 -13.83 3.71
N ALA A 144 0.39 -15.13 3.70
CA ALA A 144 0.99 -15.86 4.80
C ALA A 144 2.22 -15.09 5.32
N VAL A 145 2.30 -14.98 6.64
CA VAL A 145 3.38 -14.31 7.36
C VAL A 145 4.67 -15.09 7.09
N VAL A 146 5.57 -14.54 6.27
CA VAL A 146 6.96 -15.00 6.24
C VAL A 146 7.79 -13.95 6.96
N LYS A 147 8.38 -14.40 8.07
CA LYS A 147 9.27 -13.71 9.00
C LYS A 147 10.37 -12.99 8.22
N LYS A 148 10.50 -11.68 8.44
CA LYS A 148 11.44 -10.79 7.75
C LYS A 148 12.83 -10.93 8.38
N ALA A 149 13.80 -11.46 7.63
CA ALA A 149 15.22 -11.22 7.93
C ALA A 149 15.61 -9.82 7.44
N THR A 150 16.33 -9.12 8.31
CA THR A 150 16.83 -7.74 8.22
C THR A 150 18.03 -7.61 7.29
N LYS A 151 18.12 -6.51 6.54
CA LYS A 151 19.33 -5.64 6.48
C LYS A 151 19.07 -4.31 5.75
N LYS A 152 19.87 -3.33 6.16
CA LYS A 152 19.77 -1.85 6.11
C LYS A 152 20.46 -1.32 4.83
N ALA A 153 19.73 -0.61 3.97
CA ALA A 153 19.87 0.82 3.59
C ALA A 153 21.08 1.25 2.72
N THR A 154 20.80 1.83 1.54
CA THR A 154 21.42 3.08 1.02
C THR A 154 20.65 3.58 -0.22
N THR A 155 20.93 4.83 -0.63
CA THR A 155 19.97 5.89 -0.97
C THR A 155 19.86 6.27 -2.46
N LYS A 156 18.67 6.81 -2.81
CA LYS A 156 18.30 7.86 -3.80
C LYS A 156 18.07 7.53 -5.31
N LYS A 157 16.86 7.96 -5.71
CA LYS A 157 16.36 8.53 -6.98
C LYS A 157 15.71 7.60 -8.04
N ALA A 158 14.38 7.77 -8.13
CA ALA A 158 13.48 7.63 -9.27
C ALA A 158 12.92 6.24 -9.67
N VAL A 159 11.58 6.18 -9.69
CA VAL A 159 10.71 5.53 -10.71
C VAL A 159 10.14 4.11 -10.45
N LYS A 160 8.83 4.01 -10.73
CA LYS A 160 7.99 2.84 -11.07
C LYS A 160 7.47 1.97 -9.93
N ALA A 161 6.27 1.42 -10.20
CA ALA A 161 5.51 0.43 -9.44
C ALA A 161 6.41 -0.54 -8.67
N ASP A 162 5.94 -1.04 -7.52
CA ASP A 162 6.63 -2.11 -6.79
C ASP A 162 6.86 -3.29 -7.75
N LYS A 163 8.05 -3.29 -8.33
CA LYS A 163 8.49 -4.25 -9.32
C LYS A 163 8.69 -5.49 -8.49
N ALA A 164 7.70 -6.38 -8.48
CA ALA A 164 7.95 -7.78 -8.15
C ALA A 164 9.26 -8.11 -8.86
N THR A 165 10.32 -8.34 -8.09
CA THR A 165 11.71 -8.30 -8.56
C THR A 165 11.89 -9.44 -9.54
N GLY A 166 11.63 -9.15 -10.81
CA GLY A 166 11.76 -10.10 -11.89
C GLY A 166 13.23 -10.41 -12.05
N LYS A 167 13.55 -11.70 -12.15
CA LYS A 167 14.91 -12.12 -12.48
C LYS A 167 15.08 -12.07 -13.99
N THR A 168 16.14 -11.41 -14.44
CA THR A 168 16.51 -11.41 -15.85
C THR A 168 17.46 -12.56 -16.13
N TYR A 169 17.16 -13.31 -17.18
CA TYR A 169 17.97 -14.42 -17.66
C TYR A 169 18.35 -14.18 -19.11
N THR A 170 19.49 -14.74 -19.51
CA THR A 170 19.83 -14.88 -20.93
C THR A 170 18.85 -15.86 -21.56
N LEU A 171 18.19 -15.43 -22.63
CA LEU A 171 17.33 -16.28 -23.42
C LEU A 171 18.20 -17.06 -24.40
N LEU A 172 18.11 -18.38 -24.36
CA LEU A 172 18.87 -19.25 -25.26
C LEU A 172 18.03 -19.67 -26.46
N LYS A 173 16.73 -19.92 -26.25
CA LYS A 173 15.81 -20.36 -27.30
C LYS A 173 14.39 -19.96 -26.96
N ALA A 174 13.62 -19.56 -27.97
CA ALA A 174 12.16 -19.43 -27.89
C ALA A 174 11.55 -20.17 -29.09
N LYS A 175 10.45 -20.89 -28.86
CA LYS A 175 9.71 -21.57 -29.93
C LYS A 175 8.21 -21.58 -29.65
N THR A 176 7.43 -21.61 -30.72
CA THR A 176 5.99 -21.90 -30.68
C THR A 176 5.81 -23.42 -30.66
N LEU A 177 4.81 -23.88 -29.93
CA LEU A 177 4.43 -25.29 -29.83
C LEU A 177 3.01 -25.47 -30.35
N LYS A 178 2.72 -26.69 -30.85
CA LYS A 178 1.32 -27.14 -30.97
C LYS A 178 0.66 -27.06 -29.58
N LYS A 179 -0.62 -26.71 -29.54
CA LYS A 179 -1.38 -26.57 -28.29
C LYS A 179 -1.41 -27.92 -27.58
N THR A 180 -0.76 -28.03 -26.43
CA THR A 180 -0.68 -29.27 -25.65
C THR A 180 -1.22 -29.05 -24.24
N ALA A 181 -2.00 -30.00 -23.74
CA ALA A 181 -2.55 -29.97 -22.39
C ALA A 181 -1.49 -30.37 -21.35
N TYR A 182 -1.53 -29.71 -20.19
CA TYR A 182 -0.68 -29.96 -19.04
C TYR A 182 -1.48 -29.83 -17.75
N HIS A 183 -1.04 -30.55 -16.73
CA HIS A 183 -1.48 -30.39 -15.34
C HIS A 183 -0.26 -30.48 -14.41
N TYR A 184 -0.49 -30.37 -13.11
CA TYR A 184 0.50 -30.67 -12.09
C TYR A 184 -0.17 -31.48 -10.98
N LYS A 185 0.57 -32.43 -10.39
CA LYS A 185 0.05 -33.32 -9.32
C LYS A 185 0.51 -32.92 -7.92
N ALA A 186 1.69 -32.30 -7.82
CA ALA A 186 2.34 -31.97 -6.55
C ALA A 186 2.10 -30.51 -6.15
N ALA A 187 3.03 -29.93 -5.38
CA ALA A 187 2.98 -28.54 -4.95
C ALA A 187 2.74 -27.57 -6.13
N ALA A 188 1.77 -26.66 -5.93
CA ALA A 188 1.35 -25.70 -6.94
C ALA A 188 2.54 -24.89 -7.49
N PRO A 189 2.89 -25.05 -8.78
CA PRO A 189 4.07 -24.41 -9.33
C PRO A 189 3.84 -22.91 -9.50
N ALA A 190 4.91 -22.14 -9.31
CA ALA A 190 4.89 -20.70 -9.55
C ALA A 190 4.74 -20.41 -11.05
N PHE A 191 3.93 -19.39 -11.38
CA PHE A 191 3.85 -18.85 -12.73
C PHE A 191 4.33 -17.40 -12.79
N TYR A 192 4.89 -17.03 -13.94
CA TYR A 192 5.63 -15.80 -14.16
C TYR A 192 5.10 -15.05 -15.39
N THR A 193 5.13 -13.71 -15.36
CA THR A 193 5.10 -12.93 -16.61
C THR A 193 6.51 -12.77 -17.14
N GLY A 194 6.69 -12.98 -18.44
CA GLY A 194 7.94 -12.70 -19.13
C GLY A 194 7.89 -11.36 -19.84
N LYS A 195 8.94 -10.55 -19.66
CA LYS A 195 9.23 -9.38 -20.50
C LYS A 195 10.50 -9.68 -21.28
N PHE A 196 10.39 -9.77 -22.60
CA PHE A 196 11.52 -10.00 -23.50
C PHE A 196 12.21 -8.68 -23.82
N ALA A 197 13.53 -8.71 -23.94
CA ALA A 197 14.28 -7.63 -24.56
C ALA A 197 13.95 -7.55 -26.05
N ALA A 198 14.12 -6.38 -26.66
CA ALA A 198 13.74 -6.15 -28.06
C ALA A 198 14.55 -7.04 -29.03
N ASP A 199 15.82 -7.23 -28.72
CA ASP A 199 16.77 -8.12 -29.40
C ASP A 199 16.58 -9.61 -29.05
N GLN A 200 15.59 -9.94 -28.20
CA GLN A 200 15.34 -11.28 -27.68
C GLN A 200 16.53 -11.95 -26.99
N SER A 201 17.58 -11.22 -26.60
CA SER A 201 18.75 -11.81 -25.92
C SER A 201 18.47 -12.16 -24.46
N LYS A 202 17.48 -11.50 -23.86
CA LYS A 202 17.15 -11.59 -22.43
C LYS A 202 15.65 -11.66 -22.20
N VAL A 203 15.27 -12.32 -21.10
CA VAL A 203 13.90 -12.33 -20.58
C VAL A 203 13.89 -12.05 -19.08
N THR A 204 13.06 -11.10 -18.67
CA THR A 204 12.78 -10.83 -17.26
C THR A 204 11.52 -11.59 -16.84
N LEU A 205 11.67 -12.59 -15.96
CA LEU A 205 10.57 -13.36 -15.40
C LEU A 205 10.17 -12.81 -14.03
N THR A 206 8.95 -12.28 -13.96
CA THR A 206 8.37 -11.72 -12.73
C THR A 206 7.28 -12.65 -12.20
N LYS A 207 7.44 -13.16 -10.96
CA LYS A 207 6.47 -14.07 -10.35
C LYS A 207 5.12 -13.37 -10.20
N LYS A 208 4.06 -14.01 -10.70
CA LYS A 208 2.68 -13.54 -10.58
C LYS A 208 1.89 -14.26 -9.49
N GLY A 209 2.16 -15.55 -9.30
CA GLY A 209 1.46 -16.38 -8.32
C GLY A 209 1.85 -17.84 -8.42
N VAL A 210 0.94 -18.71 -8.03
CA VAL A 210 1.00 -20.17 -8.21
C VAL A 210 -0.19 -20.63 -9.05
N LEU A 211 -0.03 -21.71 -9.81
CA LEU A 211 -1.12 -22.23 -10.63
C LEU A 211 -2.26 -22.77 -9.73
N PRO A 212 -3.54 -22.56 -10.09
CA PRO A 212 -4.67 -23.17 -9.37
C PRO A 212 -4.66 -24.70 -9.52
N ALA A 213 -5.02 -25.41 -8.45
CA ALA A 213 -5.07 -26.88 -8.43
C ALA A 213 -6.25 -27.44 -9.23
N SER A 214 -6.15 -28.71 -9.61
CA SER A 214 -7.22 -29.46 -10.30
C SER A 214 -7.71 -28.77 -11.57
N LYS A 215 -6.76 -28.25 -12.37
CA LYS A 215 -7.02 -27.59 -13.64
C LYS A 215 -6.11 -28.11 -14.74
N THR A 216 -6.67 -28.18 -15.95
CA THR A 216 -5.92 -28.33 -17.19
C THR A 216 -5.45 -26.96 -17.68
N PHE A 217 -4.20 -26.90 -18.10
CA PHE A 217 -3.59 -25.74 -18.73
C PHE A 217 -3.11 -26.11 -20.13
N TYR A 218 -3.13 -25.15 -21.05
CA TYR A 218 -2.64 -25.35 -22.41
C TYR A 218 -1.37 -24.54 -22.62
N ALA A 219 -0.30 -25.21 -23.05
CA ALA A 219 0.94 -24.54 -23.46
C ALA A 219 0.99 -24.42 -24.98
N THR A 220 1.39 -23.24 -25.45
CA THR A 220 1.59 -22.94 -26.89
C THR A 220 2.94 -22.32 -27.19
N LYS A 221 3.73 -21.99 -26.16
CA LYS A 221 5.08 -21.44 -26.33
C LYS A 221 6.03 -22.06 -25.30
N GLU A 222 7.28 -22.19 -25.69
CA GLU A 222 8.38 -22.63 -24.83
C GLU A 222 9.54 -21.66 -24.94
N ILE A 223 10.20 -21.39 -23.81
CA ILE A 223 11.47 -20.69 -23.76
C ILE A 223 12.50 -21.50 -22.97
N THR A 224 13.75 -21.43 -23.37
CA THR A 224 14.89 -21.96 -22.62
C THR A 224 15.75 -20.79 -22.18
N VAL A 225 16.02 -20.71 -20.87
CA VAL A 225 16.84 -19.65 -20.28
C VAL A 225 18.07 -20.22 -19.61
N LYS A 226 19.16 -19.46 -19.60
CA LYS A 226 20.35 -19.80 -18.81
C LYS A 226 20.15 -19.30 -17.38
N GLN A 227 19.94 -20.24 -16.45
CA GLN A 227 19.83 -19.96 -15.03
C GLN A 227 21.06 -20.53 -14.33
N ASN A 228 21.98 -19.65 -13.95
CA ASN A 228 23.33 -20.02 -13.49
C ASN A 228 24.04 -20.87 -14.56
N LYS A 229 24.55 -22.04 -14.21
CA LYS A 229 25.21 -23.00 -15.11
C LYS A 229 24.23 -24.00 -15.77
N LYS A 230 22.91 -23.86 -15.57
CA LYS A 230 21.90 -24.82 -16.07
C LYS A 230 20.95 -24.17 -17.08
N ASN A 231 20.50 -24.97 -18.04
CA ASN A 231 19.46 -24.59 -18.99
C ASN A 231 18.11 -24.98 -18.42
N VAL A 232 17.22 -24.01 -18.26
CA VAL A 232 15.90 -24.22 -17.67
C VAL A 232 14.82 -23.89 -18.70
N LYS A 233 13.94 -24.85 -18.94
CA LYS A 233 12.80 -24.71 -19.86
C LYS A 233 11.57 -24.16 -19.12
N TYR A 234 10.89 -23.22 -19.73
CA TYR A 234 9.61 -22.68 -19.28
C TYR A 234 8.57 -22.83 -20.38
N LEU A 235 7.37 -23.28 -20.01
CA LEU A 235 6.19 -23.35 -20.86
C LEU A 235 5.28 -22.16 -20.56
N TYR A 236 4.83 -21.46 -21.61
CA TYR A 236 3.79 -20.44 -21.48
C TYR A 236 2.43 -21.13 -21.43
N VAL A 237 1.91 -21.30 -20.23
CA VAL A 237 0.64 -21.96 -19.98
C VAL A 237 -0.50 -20.95 -19.93
N THR A 238 -1.66 -21.37 -20.43
CA THR A 238 -2.89 -20.58 -20.47
C THR A 238 -4.08 -21.43 -20.01
N ASN A 239 -4.98 -20.77 -19.30
CA ASN A 239 -6.35 -21.17 -18.98
C ASN A 239 -7.16 -19.86 -18.99
N ASN A 240 -8.48 -19.93 -19.18
CA ASN A 240 -9.40 -18.78 -19.23
C ASN A 240 -9.13 -17.70 -18.16
N LYS A 241 -8.57 -18.05 -16.99
CA LYS A 241 -8.24 -17.11 -15.90
C LYS A 241 -6.75 -16.95 -15.58
N THR A 242 -5.85 -17.75 -16.15
CA THR A 242 -4.42 -17.77 -15.76
C THR A 242 -3.54 -17.89 -16.99
N LYS A 243 -2.57 -16.98 -17.14
CA LYS A 243 -1.59 -17.01 -18.22
C LYS A 243 -0.19 -16.65 -17.73
N GLY A 244 0.82 -17.41 -18.13
CA GLY A 244 2.21 -17.13 -17.77
C GLY A 244 3.18 -18.28 -18.02
N PHE A 245 4.46 -18.00 -17.83
CA PHE A 245 5.54 -18.98 -17.91
C PHE A 245 5.62 -19.81 -16.63
N VAL A 246 5.78 -21.13 -16.75
CA VAL A 246 5.96 -22.08 -15.65
C VAL A 246 7.09 -23.03 -16.02
N GLN A 247 7.92 -23.43 -15.05
CA GLN A 247 9.02 -24.37 -15.32
C GLN A 247 8.46 -25.69 -15.84
N ALA A 248 8.99 -26.17 -16.97
CA ALA A 248 8.46 -27.34 -17.66
C ALA A 248 8.53 -28.62 -16.80
N ASN A 249 9.60 -28.78 -16.01
CA ASN A 249 9.78 -29.92 -15.10
C ASN A 249 8.80 -29.95 -13.90
N LYS A 250 7.97 -28.92 -13.73
CA LYS A 250 6.91 -28.87 -12.72
C LYS A 250 5.52 -29.18 -13.30
N LEU A 251 5.46 -29.52 -14.58
CA LEU A 251 4.24 -29.83 -15.30
C LEU A 251 4.32 -31.26 -15.85
N THR A 252 3.16 -31.92 -15.87
CA THR A 252 2.96 -33.23 -16.48
C THR A 252 2.08 -33.03 -17.72
N ALA A 253 2.49 -33.60 -18.85
CA ALA A 253 1.69 -33.53 -20.07
C ALA A 253 0.38 -34.32 -19.89
N GLY A 254 -0.68 -33.87 -20.57
CA GLY A 254 -2.02 -34.41 -20.47
C GLY A 254 -2.98 -33.53 -19.67
N ALA A 255 -4.27 -33.71 -19.93
CA ALA A 255 -5.33 -33.05 -19.17
C ALA A 255 -5.36 -33.56 -17.72
N PHE A 256 -5.77 -32.70 -16.79
CA PHE A 256 -6.05 -33.13 -15.43
C PHE A 256 -7.24 -34.10 -15.46
N LYS A 257 -7.07 -35.27 -14.82
CA LYS A 257 -8.15 -36.21 -14.52
C LYS A 257 -8.26 -36.29 -12.99
N ALA A 258 -9.46 -36.10 -12.45
CA ALA A 258 -9.71 -36.46 -11.06
C ALA A 258 -9.57 -37.99 -10.95
N ALA A 259 -8.99 -38.48 -9.87
CA ALA A 259 -9.14 -39.89 -9.53
C ALA A 259 -10.61 -40.10 -9.11
N ASP A 260 -11.23 -41.15 -9.63
CA ASP A 260 -12.52 -41.67 -9.16
C ASP A 260 -12.38 -42.15 -7.70
#